data_AF-A0A9W7T3B3-F1
#
_entry.id   AF-A0A9W7T3B3-F1
#
_cell.length_a   1.000
_cell.length_b   1.000
_cell.length_c   1.000
_cell.angle_alpha   90.00
_cell.angle_beta   90.00
_cell.angle_gamma   90.00
#
_symmetry.space_group_name_H-M   'P 1'
#
loop_
_entity.id
_entity.type
_entity.pdbx_description
1 polymer ?
#
loop_
_entity_poly.entity_id
_entity_poly.type
_entity_poly.pdbx_seq_one_letter_code
_entity_poly.pdbx_strand_id
1 'polypeptide(L)'
;MFYHIFYNMETEGILNPDSEINIFALHWSFLPHLQRHIAFFKDAWNNHRIRTAGSQSPIQLCLRYSANNTDDPLQVNENYGIDWDGPPNHDEEDGVQVPEVTLPRQLTEEELGTLPNPN
;
A
#
# COMPACT_ATOMS: atom_id res chain seq x y z
N MET A 1 -8.49 20.89 2.92
CA MET A 1 -7.83 22.16 2.54
C MET A 1 -7.57 22.22 1.04
N PHE A 2 -6.65 21.40 0.49
CA PHE A 2 -6.35 21.42 -0.96
C PHE A 2 -7.56 21.15 -1.86
N TYR A 3 -8.49 20.28 -1.45
CA TYR A 3 -9.76 20.07 -2.15
C TYR A 3 -10.51 21.37 -2.43
N HIS A 4 -10.70 22.23 -1.42
CA HIS A 4 -11.40 23.51 -1.60
C HIS A 4 -10.62 24.48 -2.48
N ILE A 5 -9.28 24.44 -2.43
CA ILE A 5 -8.44 25.28 -3.29
C ILE A 5 -8.64 24.89 -4.75
N PHE A 6 -8.57 23.60 -5.07
CA PHE A 6 -8.72 23.11 -6.44
C PHE A 6 -10.14 23.33 -6.97
N TYR A 7 -11.15 23.09 -6.13
CA TYR A 7 -12.55 23.36 -6.48
C TYR A 7 -12.80 24.85 -6.75
N ASN A 8 -12.16 25.75 -5.99
CA ASN A 8 -12.25 27.19 -6.25
C ASN A 8 -11.54 27.58 -7.55
N MET A 9 -10.36 27.02 -7.83
CA MET A 9 -9.64 27.24 -9.10
C MET A 9 -10.43 26.75 -10.31
N GLU A 10 -11.17 25.65 -10.17
CA GLU A 10 -12.08 25.14 -11.19
C GLU A 10 -13.27 26.09 -11.39
N THR A 11 -13.88 26.54 -10.30
CA THR A 11 -15.01 27.50 -10.33
C THR A 11 -14.62 28.84 -10.95
N GLU A 12 -13.38 29.30 -10.72
CA GLU A 12 -12.83 30.53 -11.29
C GLU A 12 -12.31 30.35 -12.74
N GLY A 13 -12.35 29.12 -13.27
CA GLY A 13 -11.89 28.81 -14.63
C GLY A 13 -10.36 28.80 -14.81
N ILE A 14 -9.60 28.84 -13.72
CA ILE A 14 -8.13 28.78 -13.70
C ILE A 14 -7.65 27.35 -13.96
N LEU A 15 -8.40 26.37 -13.45
CA LEU A 15 -8.12 24.95 -13.60
C LEU A 15 -9.21 24.30 -14.45
N ASN A 16 -8.82 23.62 -15.54
CA ASN A 16 -9.73 22.78 -16.33
C ASN A 16 -9.43 21.31 -16.05
N PRO A 17 -10.35 20.54 -15.45
CA PRO A 17 -10.15 19.11 -15.15
C PRO A 17 -10.12 18.24 -16.41
N ASP A 18 -10.66 18.69 -17.55
CA ASP A 18 -10.60 17.95 -18.81
C ASP A 18 -9.30 18.21 -19.59
N SER A 19 -8.44 19.11 -19.09
CA SER A 19 -7.16 19.45 -19.72
C SER A 19 -6.00 18.74 -19.05
N GLU A 20 -5.40 17.80 -19.75
CA GLU A 20 -4.22 17.05 -19.29
C GLU A 20 -3.05 17.96 -18.89
N ILE A 21 -2.87 19.08 -19.61
CA ILE A 21 -1.81 20.07 -19.33
C ILE A 21 -2.05 20.73 -17.97
N ASN A 22 -3.30 21.09 -17.67
CA ASN A 22 -3.67 21.73 -16.41
C ASN A 22 -3.53 20.74 -15.24
N ILE A 23 -3.95 19.49 -15.42
CA ILE A 23 -3.74 18.43 -14.41
C ILE A 23 -2.23 18.23 -14.17
N PHE A 24 -1.42 18.16 -15.23
CA PHE A 24 0.02 17.99 -15.11
C PHE A 24 0.66 19.15 -14.35
N ALA A 25 0.33 20.39 -14.70
CA ALA A 25 0.83 21.58 -14.02
C ALA A 25 0.40 21.61 -12.54
N LEU A 26 -0.83 21.19 -12.24
CA LEU A 26 -1.34 21.07 -10.88
C LEU A 26 -0.54 20.03 -10.07
N HIS A 27 -0.33 18.84 -10.63
CA HIS A 27 0.50 17.82 -9.98
C HIS A 27 1.94 18.31 -9.78
N TRP A 28 2.56 18.88 -10.81
CA TRP A 28 3.93 19.39 -10.72
C TRP A 28 4.11 20.42 -9.60
N SER A 29 3.16 21.34 -9.45
CA SER A 29 3.21 22.39 -8.44
C SER A 29 2.81 21.91 -7.04
N PHE A 30 1.73 21.13 -6.90
CA PHE A 30 1.14 20.80 -5.59
C PHE A 30 1.53 19.44 -5.03
N LEU A 31 1.97 18.47 -5.84
CA LEU A 31 2.42 17.16 -5.35
C LEU A 31 3.54 17.25 -4.29
N PRO A 32 4.61 18.05 -4.45
CA PRO A 32 5.63 18.17 -3.39
C PRO A 32 5.06 18.76 -2.09
N HIS A 33 4.09 19.66 -2.18
CA HIS A 33 3.44 20.27 -1.01
C HIS A 33 2.55 19.25 -0.28
N LEU A 34 1.78 18.48 -1.03
CA LEU A 34 0.95 17.38 -0.50
C LEU A 34 1.83 16.35 0.20
N GLN A 35 2.91 15.92 -0.44
CA GLN A 35 3.81 14.93 0.13
C GLN A 35 4.47 15.42 1.42
N ARG A 36 4.87 16.70 1.47
CA ARG A 36 5.37 17.31 2.71
C ARG A 36 4.32 17.33 3.81
N HIS A 37 3.07 17.68 3.51
CA HIS A 37 1.99 17.70 4.50
C HIS A 37 1.66 16.30 5.01
N ILE A 38 1.64 15.30 4.13
CA ILE A 38 1.42 13.89 4.50
C ILE A 38 2.57 13.39 5.37
N ALA A 39 3.83 13.71 5.03
CA ALA A 39 4.98 13.34 5.83
C ALA A 39 4.91 13.96 7.24
N PHE A 40 4.55 15.23 7.34
CA PHE A 40 4.36 15.90 8.62
C PHE A 40 3.22 15.29 9.43
N PHE A 41 2.07 15.02 8.79
CA PHE A 41 0.95 14.35 9.44
C PHE A 41 1.35 12.96 9.95
N LYS A 42 2.04 12.17 9.13
CA LYS A 42 2.54 10.83 9.51
C LYS A 42 3.46 10.93 10.73
N ASP A 43 4.40 11.87 10.75
CA ASP A 43 5.32 12.05 11.86
C ASP A 43 4.59 12.46 13.15
N ALA A 44 3.72 13.48 13.06
CA ALA A 44 2.92 13.93 14.18
C ALA A 44 2.01 12.80 14.71
N TRP A 45 1.34 12.07 13.81
CA TRP A 45 0.47 10.96 14.16
C TRP A 45 1.25 9.81 14.77
N ASN A 46 2.40 9.42 14.23
CA ASN A 46 3.16 8.30 14.77
C ASN A 46 3.73 8.57 16.17
N ASN A 47 3.95 9.84 16.51
CA ASN A 47 4.57 10.26 17.77
C ASN A 47 3.59 10.85 18.80
N HIS A 48 2.33 11.13 18.43
CA HIS A 48 1.36 11.66 19.38
C HIS A 48 0.99 10.64 20.46
N ARG A 49 0.66 11.13 21.66
CA ARG A 49 0.28 10.29 22.80
C ARG A 49 -1.20 9.91 22.70
N ILE A 50 -1.49 8.62 22.73
CA ILE A 50 -2.87 8.13 22.75
C ILE A 50 -3.33 7.99 24.21
N ARG A 51 -4.33 8.78 24.60
CA ARG A 51 -4.84 8.82 25.98
C ARG A 51 -5.32 7.45 26.49
N THR A 52 -5.98 6.67 25.65
CA THR A 52 -6.53 5.35 26.00
C THR A 52 -5.46 4.25 26.07
N ALA A 53 -4.29 4.48 25.47
CA ALA A 53 -3.17 3.55 25.46
C ALA A 53 -2.07 3.96 26.44
N GLY A 54 -2.45 4.42 27.64
CA GLY A 54 -1.48 4.82 28.66
C GLY A 54 -0.60 6.00 28.25
N SER A 55 -1.05 6.83 27.31
CA SER A 55 -0.28 7.92 26.70
C SER A 55 0.94 7.45 25.90
N GLN A 56 0.97 6.20 25.44
CA GLN A 56 1.95 5.70 24.48
C GLN A 56 1.62 6.21 23.07
N SER A 57 2.65 6.39 22.24
CA SER A 57 2.47 6.74 20.83
C SER A 57 2.25 5.51 19.95
N PRO A 58 1.62 5.64 18.76
CA PRO A 58 1.46 4.52 17.83
C PRO A 58 2.76 3.77 17.55
N ILE A 59 3.88 4.49 17.37
CA ILE A 59 5.16 3.85 17.13
C ILE A 59 5.61 3.04 18.35
N GLN A 60 5.44 3.55 19.57
CA GLN A 60 5.77 2.82 20.80
C GLN A 60 4.92 1.55 20.96
N LEU A 61 3.63 1.61 20.61
CA LEU A 61 2.74 0.46 20.65
C LEU A 61 3.19 -0.60 19.64
N CYS A 62 3.55 -0.20 18.43
CA CYS A 62 4.04 -1.09 17.38
C CYS A 62 5.36 -1.78 17.80
N LEU A 63 6.35 -1.01 18.29
CA LEU A 63 7.60 -1.59 18.78
C LEU A 63 7.36 -2.56 19.95
N ARG A 64 6.45 -2.23 20.87
CA ARG A 64 6.09 -3.12 21.98
C ARG A 64 5.43 -4.41 21.48
N TYR A 65 4.57 -4.33 20.46
CA TYR A 65 3.95 -5.50 19.87
C TYR A 65 5.01 -6.39 19.19
N SER A 66 5.87 -5.81 18.35
CA SER A 66 6.94 -6.53 17.65
C SER A 66 8.00 -7.12 18.59
N ALA A 67 8.28 -6.49 19.73
CA ALA A 67 9.19 -7.06 20.73
C ALA A 67 8.59 -8.26 21.48
N ASN A 68 7.26 -8.33 21.57
CA ASN A 68 6.56 -9.40 22.29
C ASN A 68 6.04 -10.51 21.35
N ASN A 69 5.99 -10.28 20.05
CA ASN A 69 5.49 -11.21 19.05
C ASN A 69 6.54 -11.36 17.95
N THR A 70 6.96 -12.60 17.67
CA THR A 70 7.88 -12.93 16.57
C THR A 70 7.18 -13.02 15.22
N ASP A 71 5.85 -12.99 15.22
CA ASP A 71 5.04 -13.10 14.01
C ASP A 71 5.10 -11.79 13.23
N ASP A 72 5.48 -11.89 11.96
CA ASP A 72 5.42 -10.76 11.04
C ASP A 72 3.95 -10.31 10.92
N PRO A 73 3.59 -9.07 11.25
CA PRO A 73 2.21 -8.58 11.13
C PRO A 73 1.70 -8.56 9.68
N LEU A 74 2.57 -8.73 8.68
CA LEU A 74 2.21 -8.90 7.28
C LEU A 74 2.04 -10.37 6.87
N GLN A 75 2.52 -11.32 7.67
CA GLN A 75 2.24 -12.73 7.42
C GLN A 75 0.80 -13.04 7.82
N VAL A 76 0.00 -13.33 6.81
CA VAL A 76 -1.30 -13.95 6.96
C VAL A 76 -1.12 -15.47 6.93
N ASN A 77 -1.97 -16.20 7.63
CA ASN A 77 -1.87 -17.67 7.60
C ASN A 77 -2.18 -18.19 6.18
N GLU A 78 -1.77 -19.43 5.91
CA GLU A 78 -1.96 -20.10 4.61
C GLU A 78 -3.44 -20.26 4.21
N ASN A 79 -4.35 -20.11 5.15
CA ASN A 79 -5.80 -20.21 4.95
C ASN A 79 -6.49 -18.85 4.84
N TYR A 80 -5.74 -17.74 4.84
CA TYR A 80 -6.31 -16.41 4.73
C TYR A 80 -6.90 -16.22 3.32
N GLY A 81 -8.22 -16.06 3.27
CA GLY A 81 -8.97 -15.99 2.00
C GLY A 81 -9.54 -17.33 1.53
N ILE A 82 -9.30 -18.44 2.26
CA ILE A 82 -10.02 -19.70 2.02
C ILE A 82 -11.39 -19.61 2.69
N ASP A 83 -12.44 -19.65 1.87
CA ASP A 83 -13.82 -19.80 2.32
C ASP A 83 -14.18 -21.30 2.41
N TRP A 84 -14.04 -21.88 3.60
CA TRP A 84 -14.32 -23.31 3.83
C TRP A 84 -15.81 -23.66 3.70
N ASP A 85 -16.70 -22.67 3.83
CA ASP A 85 -18.15 -22.80 3.64
C ASP A 85 -18.60 -22.29 2.25
N GLY A 86 -17.64 -21.94 1.40
CA GLY A 86 -17.89 -21.51 0.03
C GLY A 86 -18.53 -22.63 -0.81
N PRO A 87 -19.21 -22.28 -1.91
CA PRO A 87 -19.69 -23.29 -2.83
C PRO A 87 -18.51 -24.20 -3.26
N PRO A 88 -18.71 -25.52 -3.35
CA PRO A 88 -17.66 -26.40 -3.86
C PRO A 88 -17.19 -25.86 -5.20
N ASN A 89 -15.87 -25.80 -5.39
CA ASN A 89 -15.25 -25.34 -6.63
C ASN A 89 -15.95 -26.06 -7.79
N HIS A 90 -16.74 -25.32 -8.56
CA HIS A 90 -17.36 -25.86 -9.74
C HIS A 90 -16.27 -25.96 -10.81
N ASP A 91 -15.92 -27.22 -11.08
CA ASP A 91 -15.19 -27.72 -12.22
C ASP A 91 -13.65 -27.67 -12.14
N GLU A 92 -13.07 -28.86 -11.99
CA GLU A 92 -11.65 -29.17 -12.15
C GLU A 92 -11.12 -28.90 -13.58
N GLU A 93 -11.96 -28.41 -14.49
CA GLU A 93 -11.65 -28.16 -15.90
C GLU A 93 -11.40 -26.69 -16.27
N ASP A 94 -11.72 -25.71 -15.41
CA ASP A 94 -11.47 -24.27 -15.67
C ASP A 94 -10.23 -23.74 -14.93
N GLY A 95 -9.16 -24.54 -14.91
CA GLY A 95 -7.85 -24.05 -14.53
C GLY A 95 -7.27 -23.17 -15.64
N VAL A 96 -6.92 -21.91 -15.33
CA VAL A 96 -6.14 -21.08 -16.26
C VAL A 96 -4.78 -21.75 -16.50
N GLN A 97 -4.59 -22.31 -17.69
CA GLN A 97 -3.33 -22.90 -18.12
C GLN A 97 -2.26 -21.81 -18.18
N VAL A 98 -1.43 -21.70 -17.14
CA VAL A 98 -0.29 -20.79 -17.13
C VAL A 98 0.77 -21.36 -18.07
N PRO A 99 1.12 -20.67 -19.18
CA PRO A 99 2.17 -21.13 -20.07
C PRO A 99 3.49 -21.21 -19.32
N GLU A 100 4.26 -22.26 -19.55
CA GLU A 100 5.61 -22.37 -19.01
C GLU A 100 6.46 -21.19 -19.52
N VAL A 101 6.79 -20.27 -18.62
CA VAL A 101 7.55 -19.07 -18.96
C VAL A 101 9.00 -19.46 -19.18
N THR A 102 9.44 -19.47 -20.44
CA THR A 102 10.86 -19.62 -20.75
C THR A 102 11.57 -18.32 -20.38
N LEU A 103 12.45 -18.38 -19.38
CA LEU A 103 13.23 -17.21 -19.01
C LEU A 103 14.15 -16.79 -20.17
N PRO A 104 14.27 -15.48 -20.47
CA PRO A 104 15.12 -14.98 -21.57
C PRO A 104 16.61 -15.25 -21.34
N ARG A 105 17.01 -15.52 -20.10
CA ARG A 105 18.35 -16.00 -19.71
C ARG A 105 18.25 -16.90 -18.49
N GLN A 106 19.27 -17.72 -18.26
CA GLN A 106 19.38 -18.44 -17.00
C GLN A 106 19.66 -17.48 -15.83
N LEU A 107 19.05 -17.76 -14.68
CA LEU A 107 19.28 -17.05 -13.44
C LEU A 107 20.69 -17.37 -12.89
N THR A 108 21.32 -16.41 -12.22
CA THR A 108 22.57 -16.67 -11.49
C THR A 108 22.28 -17.35 -10.15
N GLU A 109 23.29 -17.98 -9.55
CA GLU A 109 23.16 -18.65 -8.23
C GLU A 109 22.74 -17.66 -7.12
N GLU A 110 23.15 -16.40 -7.21
CA GLU A 110 22.74 -15.33 -6.28
C GLU A 110 21.26 -14.97 -6.42
N GLU A 111 20.76 -14.92 -7.65
CA GLU A 111 19.35 -14.66 -7.96
C GLU A 111 18.46 -15.84 -7.53
N LEU A 112 18.96 -17.09 -7.65
CA LEU A 112 18.27 -18.28 -7.15
C LEU A 112 18.19 -18.31 -5.63
N GLY A 113 19.24 -17.90 -4.93
CA GLY A 113 19.27 -17.85 -3.46
C GLY A 113 18.38 -16.78 -2.84
N THR A 114 17.85 -15.85 -3.65
CA THR A 114 16.89 -14.81 -3.21
C THR A 114 15.44 -15.17 -3.53
N LEU A 115 15.19 -16.28 -4.23
CA LEU A 115 13.82 -16.73 -4.48
C LEU A 115 13.18 -17.21 -3.17
N PRO A 116 11.92 -16.86 -2.90
CA PRO A 116 11.17 -17.46 -1.81
C PRO A 116 11.06 -18.96 -2.06
N ASN A 117 11.32 -19.77 -1.03
CA ASN A 117 11.16 -21.21 -1.13
C ASN A 117 9.73 -21.55 -1.56
N PRO A 118 9.54 -22.41 -2.57
CA PRO A 118 8.24 -23.00 -2.80
C PRO A 118 7.96 -23.92 -1.62
N ASN A 119 6.96 -23.57 -0.81
CA ASN A 119 6.38 -24.47 0.18
C ASN A 119 5.77 -25.70 -0.53
#